data_AF-A0A7W5LRB5-F1
#
_entry.id   AF-A0A7W5LRB5-F1
#
_cell.length_a   1.000
_cell.length_b   1.000
_cell.length_c   1.000
_cell.angle_alpha   90.00
_cell.angle_beta   90.00
_cell.angle_gamma   90.00
#
_symmetry.space_group_name_H-M   'P 1'
#
loop_
_entity.id
_entity.type
_entity.pdbx_description
1 polymer ?
#
loop_
_entity_poly.entity_id
_entity_poly.type
_entity_poly.pdbx_seq_one_letter_code
_entity_poly.pdbx_strand_id
1 'polypeptide(L)'
;MTKSNGWSAARLLFPLVLLAPVTACVSSPPPDQMARTKLQTAPADLQLLCADATAKSASLDRSKVLPMNSQQLDAATYRVELNATGRRFNCIIDNTGKVASVQPA
;
A
#
# COMPACT_ATOMS: atom_id res chain seq x y z
N MET A 1 -25.91 47.62 18.12
CA MET A 1 -26.54 47.57 16.78
C MET A 1 -27.31 46.27 16.66
N THR A 2 -28.60 46.32 16.97
CA THR A 2 -29.58 45.22 16.87
C THR A 2 -30.49 45.54 15.70
N LYS A 3 -30.60 44.64 14.71
CA LYS A 3 -31.60 44.76 13.64
C LYS A 3 -32.42 43.48 13.61
N SER A 4 -33.54 43.53 14.33
CA SER A 4 -34.68 42.64 14.12
C SER A 4 -35.32 43.01 12.79
N ASN A 5 -35.76 42.00 12.02
CA ASN A 5 -36.77 42.18 10.99
C ASN A 5 -37.52 40.86 10.84
N GLY A 6 -38.72 40.79 11.40
CA GLY A 6 -39.69 39.76 11.09
C GLY A 6 -40.49 40.18 9.85
N TRP A 7 -40.77 39.22 8.97
CA TRP A 7 -41.94 39.30 8.10
C TRP A 7 -42.60 37.93 8.06
N SER A 8 -43.87 37.96 8.44
CA SER A 8 -44.91 36.96 8.52
C SER A 8 -44.94 35.88 7.42
N ALA A 9 -45.09 34.65 7.91
CA ALA A 9 -46.09 33.65 7.53
C ALA A 9 -46.80 33.79 6.16
N ALA A 10 -46.52 32.84 5.28
CA ALA A 10 -47.52 32.29 4.37
C ALA A 10 -47.41 30.76 4.42
N ARG A 11 -48.35 30.14 5.13
CA ARG A 11 -48.60 28.70 5.11
C ARG A 11 -49.06 28.32 3.70
N LEU A 12 -48.31 27.46 3.00
CA LEU A 12 -48.91 26.58 2.01
C LEU A 12 -48.34 25.17 2.15
N LEU A 13 -49.29 24.28 2.42
CA LEU A 13 -49.24 22.84 2.41
C LEU A 13 -48.48 22.29 1.20
N PHE A 14 -47.47 21.45 1.43
CA PHE A 14 -47.05 20.43 0.47
C PHE A 14 -46.71 19.13 1.21
N PRO A 15 -47.31 17.99 0.83
CA PRO A 15 -47.17 16.73 1.53
C PRO A 15 -45.83 16.05 1.21
N LEU A 16 -45.27 15.41 2.24
CA LEU A 16 -44.59 14.11 2.20
C LEU A 16 -43.77 13.78 0.94
N VAL A 17 -42.49 14.13 0.94
CA VAL A 17 -41.43 13.27 0.37
C VAL A 17 -40.22 13.33 1.28
N LEU A 18 -40.08 12.31 2.13
CA LEU A 18 -38.86 12.00 2.88
C LEU A 18 -37.80 11.50 1.89
N LEU A 19 -37.01 12.40 1.30
CA LEU A 19 -35.74 12.04 0.68
C LEU A 19 -34.65 12.19 1.75
N ALA A 20 -34.26 11.08 2.36
CA ALA A 20 -33.08 11.02 3.22
C ALA A 20 -31.83 11.26 2.36
N PRO A 21 -31.04 12.33 2.58
CA PRO A 21 -29.68 12.32 2.10
C PRO A 21 -28.94 11.27 2.93
N VAL A 22 -28.50 10.19 2.30
CA VAL A 22 -27.42 9.35 2.84
C VAL A 22 -26.20 10.26 2.94
N THR A 23 -26.06 10.91 4.08
CA THR A 23 -24.82 11.56 4.51
C THR A 23 -23.79 10.44 4.63
N ALA A 24 -23.01 10.24 3.58
CA ALA A 24 -21.80 9.44 3.65
C ALA A 24 -20.92 10.08 4.73
N CYS A 25 -20.76 9.39 5.85
CA CYS A 25 -19.79 9.74 6.87
C CYS A 25 -18.40 9.65 6.25
N VAL A 26 -17.87 10.76 5.73
CA VAL A 26 -16.45 10.89 5.44
C VAL A 26 -15.75 11.28 6.74
N SER A 27 -15.46 10.28 7.57
CA SER A 27 -14.40 10.43 8.55
C SER A 27 -13.10 10.62 7.77
N SER A 28 -12.68 11.86 7.56
CA SER A 28 -11.31 12.18 7.15
C SER A 28 -10.49 12.29 8.44
N PRO A 29 -9.86 11.21 8.93
CA PRO A 29 -9.00 11.31 10.10
C PRO A 29 -7.87 12.31 9.81
N PRO A 30 -7.46 13.12 10.80
CA PRO A 30 -6.26 13.95 10.70
C PRO A 30 -5.06 13.09 10.30
N PRO A 31 -4.13 13.59 9.46
CA PRO A 31 -2.96 12.83 9.05
C PRO A 31 -1.92 12.85 10.17
N ASP A 32 -2.27 12.36 11.35
CA ASP A 32 -1.34 12.18 12.45
C ASP A 32 -0.90 10.73 12.50
N GLN A 33 0.40 10.53 12.27
CA GLN A 33 1.11 9.27 12.42
C GLN A 33 0.63 8.13 11.52
N MET A 34 0.85 8.27 10.21
CA MET A 34 1.46 7.12 9.55
C MET A 34 2.89 6.99 10.06
N ALA A 35 3.08 6.18 11.10
CA ALA A 35 4.33 5.49 11.36
C ALA A 35 4.60 4.50 10.21
N ARG A 36 4.68 5.01 8.97
CA ARG A 36 5.46 4.39 7.92
C ARG A 36 6.89 4.61 8.36
N THR A 37 7.40 3.71 9.19
CA THR A 37 8.83 3.48 9.28
C THR A 37 9.33 3.52 7.85
N LYS A 38 10.16 4.52 7.49
CA LYS A 38 10.91 4.53 6.23
C LYS A 38 11.94 3.38 6.28
N LEU A 39 11.50 2.16 6.54
CA LEU A 39 12.19 0.99 6.02
C LEU A 39 12.11 1.20 4.51
N GLN A 40 13.23 1.61 3.93
CA GLN A 40 13.36 1.77 2.50
C GLN A 40 13.14 0.38 1.89
N THR A 41 11.90 0.09 1.56
CA THR A 41 11.52 -1.12 0.84
C THR A 41 12.05 -0.96 -0.59
N ALA A 42 12.59 -2.05 -1.15
CA ALA A 42 13.04 -2.01 -2.54
C ALA A 42 11.86 -1.61 -3.45
N PRO A 43 12.08 -0.82 -4.52
CA PRO A 43 11.08 -0.60 -5.55
C PRO A 43 10.49 -1.92 -6.04
N ALA A 44 9.20 -1.94 -6.39
CA ALA A 44 8.51 -3.15 -6.80
C ALA A 44 9.22 -3.88 -7.95
N ASP A 45 9.88 -3.14 -8.84
CA ASP A 45 10.66 -3.70 -9.95
C ASP A 45 11.84 -4.55 -9.47
N LEU A 46 12.60 -4.08 -8.48
CA LEU A 46 13.69 -4.86 -7.88
C LEU A 46 13.19 -6.13 -7.17
N GLN A 47 12.02 -6.04 -6.53
CA GLN A 47 11.39 -7.20 -5.90
C GLN A 47 10.97 -8.24 -6.94
N LEU A 48 10.51 -7.78 -8.11
CA LEU A 48 10.23 -8.66 -9.22
C LEU A 48 11.53 -9.32 -9.71
N LEU A 49 12.55 -8.55 -10.10
CA LEU A 49 13.83 -9.13 -10.55
C LEU A 49 14.39 -10.20 -9.60
N CYS A 50 14.28 -9.96 -8.29
CA CYS A 50 14.70 -10.92 -7.27
C CYS A 50 13.93 -12.24 -7.28
N ALA A 51 12.62 -12.23 -7.49
CA ALA A 51 11.88 -13.48 -7.62
C ALA A 51 11.99 -14.12 -9.01
N ASP A 52 12.38 -13.41 -10.07
CA ASP A 52 12.77 -14.05 -11.34
C ASP A 52 14.08 -14.81 -11.16
N ALA A 53 15.05 -14.20 -10.50
CA ALA A 53 16.31 -14.86 -10.18
C ALA A 53 16.09 -16.08 -9.27
N THR A 54 15.19 -15.98 -8.29
CA THR A 54 14.85 -17.10 -7.40
C THR A 54 14.10 -18.21 -8.13
N ALA A 55 13.17 -17.88 -9.03
CA ALA A 55 12.49 -18.85 -9.87
C ALA A 55 13.49 -19.67 -10.71
N LYS A 56 14.48 -18.99 -11.31
CA LYS A 56 15.58 -19.64 -12.05
C LYS A 56 16.42 -20.53 -11.15
N SER A 57 16.86 -20.04 -9.99
CA SER A 57 17.67 -20.81 -9.03
C SER A 57 16.93 -22.01 -8.44
N ALA A 58 15.61 -21.92 -8.28
CA ALA A 58 14.78 -22.99 -7.75
C ALA A 58 14.20 -23.93 -8.83
N SER A 59 14.43 -23.63 -10.13
CA SER A 59 13.80 -24.33 -11.26
C SER A 59 12.27 -24.39 -11.14
N LEU A 60 11.66 -23.26 -10.75
CA LEU A 60 10.22 -23.11 -10.58
C LEU A 60 9.68 -22.02 -11.50
N ASP A 61 8.39 -22.07 -11.80
CA ASP A 61 7.71 -20.95 -12.43
C ASP A 61 7.73 -19.73 -11.52
N ARG A 62 7.89 -18.55 -12.12
CA ARG A 62 7.85 -17.27 -11.41
C ARG A 62 6.57 -17.07 -10.60
N SER A 63 5.44 -17.55 -11.11
CA SER A 63 4.14 -17.49 -10.43
C SER A 63 4.08 -18.29 -9.12
N LYS A 64 5.06 -19.18 -8.88
CA LYS A 64 5.21 -19.95 -7.64
C LYS A 64 6.18 -19.29 -6.64
N VAL A 65 6.74 -18.13 -7.00
CA VAL A 65 7.65 -17.36 -6.15
C VAL A 65 7.00 -16.07 -5.71
N LEU A 66 6.71 -15.95 -4.42
CA LEU A 66 6.03 -14.82 -3.81
C LEU A 66 7.02 -13.99 -2.97
N PRO A 67 7.14 -12.66 -3.20
CA PRO A 67 7.83 -11.77 -2.27
C PRO A 67 7.11 -11.73 -0.93
N MET A 68 7.84 -12.01 0.14
CA MET A 68 7.33 -12.04 1.51
C MET A 68 7.74 -10.80 2.29
N ASN A 69 8.99 -10.36 2.12
CA ASN A 69 9.53 -9.19 2.79
C ASN A 69 10.57 -8.51 1.89
N SER A 70 10.77 -7.21 2.08
CA SER A 70 11.88 -6.51 1.48
C SER A 70 12.38 -5.42 2.42
N GLN A 71 13.69 -5.41 2.65
CA GLN A 71 14.36 -4.39 3.44
C GLN A 71 15.65 -3.91 2.76
N GLN A 72 15.96 -2.64 2.90
CA GLN A 72 17.28 -2.12 2.54
C GLN A 72 18.34 -2.72 3.47
N LEU A 73 19.48 -3.11 2.90
CA LEU A 73 20.65 -3.57 3.63
C LEU A 73 21.67 -2.44 3.82
N ASP A 74 21.90 -1.66 2.75
CA ASP A 74 22.80 -0.52 2.73
C ASP A 74 22.30 0.53 1.71
N ALA A 75 23.06 1.61 1.50
CA ALA A 75 22.66 2.71 0.62
C ALA A 75 22.38 2.28 -0.84
N ALA A 76 22.96 1.18 -1.31
CA ALA A 76 22.89 0.71 -2.68
C ALA A 76 22.22 -0.67 -2.83
N THR A 77 21.99 -1.42 -1.75
CA THR A 77 21.49 -2.79 -1.82
C THR A 77 20.26 -3.06 -0.96
N TYR A 78 19.45 -4.00 -1.44
CA TYR A 78 18.24 -4.46 -0.81
C TYR A 78 18.26 -5.98 -0.67
N ARG A 79 17.71 -6.46 0.45
CA ARG A 79 17.31 -7.84 0.63
C ARG A 79 15.83 -7.99 0.31
N VAL A 80 15.51 -8.98 -0.51
CA VAL A 80 14.15 -9.40 -0.79
C VAL A 80 14.03 -10.85 -0.32
N GLU A 81 13.18 -11.06 0.68
CA GLU A 81 12.82 -12.40 1.16
C GLU A 81 11.67 -12.93 0.32
N LEU A 82 11.82 -14.15 -0.18
CA LEU A 82 10.94 -14.76 -1.17
C LEU A 82 10.54 -16.13 -0.68
N ASN A 83 9.31 -16.55 -0.97
CA ASN A 83 8.86 -17.91 -0.77
C ASN A 83 8.65 -18.58 -2.13
N ALA A 84 9.34 -19.68 -2.37
CA ALA A 84 9.15 -20.51 -3.55
C ALA A 84 8.60 -21.88 -3.11
N THR A 85 7.28 -22.06 -3.24
CA THR A 85 6.59 -23.32 -2.89
C THR A 85 6.92 -23.80 -1.46
N GLY A 86 6.83 -22.91 -0.47
CA GLY A 86 7.09 -23.23 0.94
C GLY A 86 8.54 -23.08 1.38
N ARG A 87 9.49 -22.96 0.45
CA ARG A 87 10.91 -22.73 0.77
C ARG A 87 11.23 -21.24 0.78
N ARG A 88 11.96 -20.76 1.79
CA ARG A 88 12.37 -19.35 1.86
C ARG A 88 13.72 -19.12 1.18
N PHE A 89 13.84 -17.96 0.55
CA PHE A 89 15.04 -17.49 -0.14
C PHE A 89 15.30 -16.04 0.21
N ASN A 90 16.57 -15.70 0.32
CA ASN A 90 17.07 -14.35 0.42
C ASN A 90 17.74 -13.98 -0.91
N CYS A 91 17.19 -12.96 -1.56
CA CYS A 91 17.80 -12.37 -2.75
C CYS A 91 18.39 -11.00 -2.39
N ILE A 92 19.67 -10.81 -2.69
CA ILE A 92 20.35 -9.53 -2.54
C ILE A 92 20.47 -8.89 -3.92
N ILE A 93 19.95 -7.68 -4.06
CA ILE A 93 19.90 -6.92 -5.32
C ILE A 93 20.34 -5.49 -5.07
N ASP A 94 21.09 -4.92 -6.01
CA ASP A 94 21.46 -3.51 -5.94
C ASP A 94 20.39 -2.58 -6.54
N ASN A 95 20.56 -1.29 -6.35
CA ASN A 95 19.68 -0.23 -6.86
C ASN A 95 19.69 -0.09 -8.40
N THR A 96 20.59 -0.80 -9.09
CA THR A 96 20.65 -0.85 -10.56
C THR A 96 19.92 -2.06 -11.15
N GLY A 97 19.40 -2.97 -10.30
CA GLY A 97 18.71 -4.17 -10.74
C GLY A 97 19.62 -5.39 -10.90
N LYS A 98 20.88 -5.32 -10.48
CA LYS A 98 21.80 -6.47 -10.54
C LYS A 98 21.65 -7.33 -9.28
N VAL A 99 21.31 -8.60 -9.49
CA VAL A 99 21.22 -9.58 -8.40
C VAL A 99 22.64 -10.00 -8.00
N ALA A 100 23.03 -9.68 -6.77
CA ALA A 100 24.32 -10.04 -6.20
C ALA A 100 24.33 -11.50 -5.73
N SER A 101 23.24 -11.96 -5.13
CA SER A 101 23.11 -13.35 -4.68
C SER A 101 21.66 -13.77 -4.51
N VAL A 102 21.41 -15.08 -4.65
CA VAL A 102 20.17 -15.75 -4.25
C VAL A 102 20.56 -16.96 -3.43
N GLN A 103 20.13 -17.01 -2.18
CA GLN A 103 20.45 -18.08 -1.25
C GLN A 103 19.19 -18.56 -0.56
N PRO A 104 19.06 -19.86 -0.24
CA PRO A 104 18.05 -20.32 0.71
C PRO A 104 18.20 -19.57 2.04
N ALA A 105 17.08 -19.17 2.64
CA ALA A 105 17.04 -18.46 3.92
C ALA A 105 17.05 -19.43 5.12
#